data_AF-A0A6I0EMM8-F1
#
_entry.id   AF-A0A6I0EMM8-F1
#
_cell.length_a   1.000
_cell.length_b   1.000
_cell.length_c   1.000
_cell.angle_alpha   90.00
_cell.angle_beta   90.00
_cell.angle_gamma   90.00
#
_symmetry.space_group_name_H-M   'P 1'
#
loop_
_entity.id
_entity.type
_entity.pdbx_description
1 polymer ?
#
loop_
_entity_poly.entity_id
_entity_poly.type
_entity_poly.pdbx_seq_one_letter_code
_entity_poly.pdbx_strand_id
1 'polypeptide(L)'
;MTTATRDEVLSRVRDVLVDALGVDSEEVTPEATLQGDLGAESIDFLDIVFRLEKAFGIKVNRSELFPEEVLSNPDYVDNGKMTDEGISKLRSAMPHADLSDFEKDPQVERIRDLFTVDAIVNYVEQKLRAA
;
A
#
# COMPACT_ATOMS: atom_id res chain seq x y z
N MET A 1 -19.50 5.47 17.67
CA MET A 1 -18.10 5.94 17.61
C MET A 1 -17.98 6.78 16.36
N THR A 2 -17.54 8.03 16.49
CA THR A 2 -17.28 8.91 15.35
C THR A 2 -16.15 8.28 14.52
N THR A 3 -16.47 7.88 13.30
CA THR A 3 -15.47 7.41 12.33
C THR A 3 -14.48 8.54 12.12
N ALA A 4 -13.17 8.27 12.26
CA ALA A 4 -12.14 9.26 11.97
C ALA A 4 -12.33 9.78 10.54
N THR A 5 -12.17 11.09 10.34
CA THR A 5 -12.20 11.70 9.01
C THR A 5 -10.98 11.27 8.20
N ARG A 6 -11.09 11.30 6.87
CA ARG A 6 -9.96 10.93 5.99
C ARG A 6 -8.71 11.77 6.27
N ASP A 7 -8.88 13.06 6.54
CA ASP A 7 -7.76 13.97 6.86
C ASP A 7 -7.06 13.57 8.17
N GLU A 8 -7.81 13.14 9.19
CA GLU A 8 -7.23 12.61 10.44
C GLU A 8 -6.48 11.30 10.21
N VAL A 9 -7.00 10.42 9.33
CA VAL A 9 -6.31 9.17 8.96
C VAL A 9 -5.03 9.48 8.19
N LEU A 10 -5.09 10.35 7.18
CA LEU A 10 -3.93 10.78 6.40
C LEU A 10 -2.87 11.41 7.28
N SER A 11 -3.24 12.31 8.20
CA SER A 11 -2.29 12.93 9.13
C SER A 11 -1.55 11.89 9.97
N ARG A 12 -2.27 10.91 10.50
CA ARG A 12 -1.66 9.85 11.35
C ARG A 12 -0.87 8.84 10.54
N VAL A 13 -1.30 8.51 9.32
CA VAL A 13 -0.52 7.68 8.39
C VAL A 13 0.78 8.41 8.03
N ARG A 14 0.73 9.72 7.79
CA ARG A 14 1.93 10.53 7.55
C ARG A 14 2.92 10.42 8.70
N ASP A 15 2.47 10.61 9.94
CA ASP A 15 3.33 10.49 11.12
C ASP A 15 3.97 9.09 11.21
N VAL A 16 3.20 8.04 10.92
CA VAL A 16 3.70 6.66 10.88
C VAL A 16 4.79 6.49 9.82
N LEU A 17 4.59 7.01 8.61
CA LEU A 17 5.53 6.86 7.51
C LEU A 17 6.81 7.67 7.72
N VAL A 18 6.71 8.90 8.25
CA VAL A 18 7.87 9.71 8.65
C VAL A 18 8.72 8.95 9.66
N ASP A 19 8.09 8.40 10.71
CA ASP A 19 8.85 7.70 11.74
C ASP A 19 9.42 6.35 11.28
N ALA A 20 8.75 5.68 10.36
CA ALA A 20 9.17 4.37 9.85
C ALA A 20 10.32 4.50 8.84
N LEU A 21 10.25 5.50 7.96
CA LEU A 21 11.16 5.65 6.82
C LEU A 21 12.26 6.70 7.07
N GLY A 22 12.10 7.55 8.10
CA GLY A 22 13.04 8.64 8.36
C GLY A 22 13.05 9.73 7.28
N VAL A 23 11.90 9.93 6.63
CA VAL A 23 11.68 10.91 5.56
C VAL A 23 11.02 12.19 6.10
N ASP A 24 11.07 13.28 5.35
CA ASP A 24 10.41 14.52 5.75
C ASP A 24 8.90 14.44 5.55
N SER A 25 8.14 15.02 6.49
CA SER A 25 6.66 15.04 6.42
C SER A 25 6.10 15.70 5.15
N GLU A 26 6.92 16.55 4.51
CA GLU A 26 6.63 17.25 3.27
C GLU A 26 6.69 16.32 2.04
N GLU A 27 7.50 15.25 2.12
CA GLU A 27 7.63 14.23 1.07
C GLU A 27 6.42 13.28 1.08
N VAL A 28 5.76 13.11 2.23
CA VAL A 28 4.61 12.22 2.43
C VAL A 28 3.32 12.88 1.94
N THR A 29 3.20 12.94 0.61
CA THR A 29 2.00 13.35 -0.14
C THR A 29 1.13 12.14 -0.46
N PRO A 30 -0.21 12.29 -0.66
CA PRO A 30 -1.08 11.17 -1.01
C PRO A 30 -0.60 10.37 -2.22
N GLU A 31 -0.03 11.05 -3.21
CA GLU A 31 0.44 10.46 -4.47
C GLU A 31 1.83 9.82 -4.37
N ALA A 32 2.60 10.13 -3.31
CA ALA A 32 3.94 9.57 -3.15
C ALA A 32 3.91 8.05 -3.05
N THR A 33 4.77 7.41 -3.83
CA THR A 33 4.99 5.97 -3.80
C THR A 33 5.92 5.61 -2.65
N LEU A 34 5.56 4.59 -1.87
CA LEU A 34 6.35 4.13 -0.73
C LEU A 34 7.76 3.74 -1.16
N GLN A 35 7.90 2.97 -2.25
CA GLN A 35 9.20 2.47 -2.69
C GLN A 35 9.94 3.45 -3.61
N GLY A 36 9.22 4.16 -4.49
CA GLY A 36 9.82 5.02 -5.50
C GLY A 36 10.22 6.39 -4.95
N ASP A 37 9.30 7.05 -4.26
CA ASP A 37 9.49 8.41 -3.76
C ASP A 37 10.01 8.43 -2.33
N LEU A 38 9.49 7.56 -1.45
CA LEU A 38 9.86 7.52 -0.03
C LEU A 38 10.97 6.51 0.30
N GLY A 39 11.47 5.79 -0.70
CA GLY A 39 12.62 4.88 -0.57
C GLY A 39 12.38 3.66 0.34
N ALA A 40 11.13 3.26 0.57
CA ALA A 40 10.80 2.10 1.40
C ALA A 40 11.29 0.79 0.77
N GLU A 41 12.04 0.03 1.56
CA GLU A 41 12.50 -1.30 1.26
C GLU A 41 11.56 -2.37 1.83
N SER A 42 11.74 -3.62 1.41
CA SER A 42 10.90 -4.74 1.85
C SER A 42 10.85 -4.93 3.38
N ILE A 43 11.91 -4.52 4.08
CA ILE A 43 12.02 -4.58 5.55
C ILE A 43 11.24 -3.46 6.23
N ASP A 44 11.11 -2.29 5.61
CA ASP A 44 10.42 -1.15 6.19
C ASP A 44 8.92 -1.39 6.32
N PHE A 45 8.35 -2.21 5.44
CA PHE A 45 6.96 -2.68 5.55
C PHE A 45 6.69 -3.39 6.89
N LEU A 46 7.68 -4.03 7.51
CA LEU A 46 7.49 -4.63 8.84
C LEU A 46 7.29 -3.56 9.92
N ASP A 47 8.05 -2.47 9.86
CA ASP A 47 7.94 -1.36 10.81
C ASP A 47 6.66 -0.54 10.55
N ILE A 48 6.33 -0.29 9.29
CA ILE A 48 5.06 0.36 8.89
C ILE A 48 3.88 -0.43 9.45
N VAL A 49 3.83 -1.75 9.24
CA VAL A 49 2.76 -2.63 9.76
C VAL A 49 2.64 -2.48 11.28
N PHE A 50 3.74 -2.63 12.01
CA PHE A 50 3.76 -2.53 13.46
C PHE A 50 3.26 -1.17 13.97
N ARG A 51 3.70 -0.08 13.33
CA ARG A 51 3.32 1.28 13.69
C ARG A 51 1.87 1.59 13.34
N LEU A 52 1.35 1.11 12.20
CA LEU A 52 -0.06 1.23 11.85
C LEU A 52 -0.95 0.51 12.88
N GLU A 53 -0.60 -0.73 13.26
CA GLU A 53 -1.34 -1.46 14.29
C GLU A 53 -1.38 -0.68 15.62
N LYS A 54 -0.22 -0.17 16.06
CA LYS A 54 -0.12 0.60 17.31
C LYS A 54 -0.87 1.92 17.23
N ALA A 55 -0.73 2.64 16.11
CA ALA A 55 -1.33 3.96 15.94
C ALA A 55 -2.85 3.86 15.89
N PHE A 56 -3.41 2.90 15.14
CA PHE A 56 -4.85 2.83 14.86
C PHE A 56 -5.60 1.77 15.67
N GLY A 57 -4.91 0.89 16.40
CA GLY A 57 -5.54 -0.20 17.14
C GLY A 57 -6.16 -1.28 16.24
N ILE A 58 -5.66 -1.41 15.01
CA ILE A 58 -6.15 -2.35 14.00
C ILE A 58 -5.22 -3.57 13.90
N LYS A 59 -5.70 -4.62 13.23
CA LYS A 59 -4.86 -5.73 12.79
C LYS A 59 -4.48 -5.59 11.33
N VAL A 60 -3.18 -5.64 11.06
CA VAL A 60 -2.61 -5.44 9.72
C VAL A 60 -1.88 -6.70 9.31
N ASN A 61 -2.27 -7.29 8.18
CA ASN A 61 -1.51 -8.36 7.57
C ASN A 61 -0.59 -7.76 6.50
N ARG A 62 0.72 -8.05 6.59
CA ARG A 62 1.70 -7.60 5.59
C ARG A 62 1.31 -8.00 4.17
N SER A 63 0.74 -9.18 3.96
CA SER A 63 0.36 -9.64 2.61
C SER A 63 -0.81 -8.86 2.01
N GLU A 64 -1.58 -8.13 2.83
CA GLU A 64 -2.59 -7.21 2.32
C GLU A 64 -1.91 -5.93 1.80
N LEU A 65 -0.90 -5.40 2.50
CA LEU A 65 -0.18 -4.20 2.06
C LEU A 65 0.80 -4.47 0.92
N PHE A 66 1.44 -5.64 0.93
CA PHE A 66 2.44 -6.05 -0.04
C PHE A 66 2.24 -7.54 -0.35
N PRO A 67 1.44 -7.90 -1.38
CA PRO A 67 1.06 -9.27 -1.68
C PRO A 67 2.17 -10.03 -2.40
N GLU A 68 3.28 -10.28 -1.69
CA GLU A 68 4.50 -10.90 -2.21
C GLU A 68 4.24 -12.22 -2.96
N GLU A 69 3.30 -13.04 -2.48
CA GLU A 69 2.89 -14.29 -3.15
C GLU A 69 2.30 -14.06 -4.54
N VAL A 70 1.54 -12.99 -4.74
CA VAL A 70 1.01 -12.62 -6.05
C VAL A 70 2.13 -12.06 -6.93
N LEU A 71 3.00 -11.21 -6.36
CA LEU A 71 4.05 -10.54 -7.10
C LEU A 71 5.19 -11.47 -7.54
N SER A 72 5.42 -12.56 -6.81
CA SER A 72 6.48 -13.53 -7.06
C SER A 72 6.03 -14.75 -7.87
N ASN A 73 4.74 -14.86 -8.20
CA ASN A 73 4.23 -16.00 -8.94
C ASN A 73 4.54 -15.88 -10.45
N PRO A 74 5.37 -16.77 -11.02
CA PRO A 74 5.70 -16.73 -12.44
C PRO A 74 4.50 -16.96 -13.36
N ASP A 75 3.46 -17.67 -12.89
CA ASP A 75 2.24 -17.91 -13.68
C ASP A 75 1.43 -16.63 -13.92
N TYR A 76 1.69 -15.59 -13.13
CA TYR A 76 1.02 -14.30 -13.22
C TYR A 76 1.77 -13.28 -14.07
N VAL A 77 2.90 -13.67 -14.67
CA VAL A 77 3.75 -12.81 -15.48
C VAL A 77 4.01 -13.43 -16.85
N ASP A 78 3.74 -12.68 -17.91
CA ASP A 78 4.11 -13.02 -19.28
C ASP A 78 4.80 -11.84 -19.96
N ASN A 79 5.98 -12.08 -20.53
CA ASN A 79 6.77 -11.08 -21.26
C ASN A 79 6.96 -9.75 -20.50
N GLY A 80 7.19 -9.81 -19.18
CA GLY A 80 7.41 -8.63 -18.34
C GLY A 80 6.13 -7.88 -17.94
N LYS A 81 4.96 -8.37 -18.35
CA LYS A 81 3.65 -7.85 -17.97
C LYS A 81 2.92 -8.83 -17.06
N MET A 82 2.04 -8.32 -16.21
CA MET A 82 1.10 -9.18 -15.51
C MET A 82 0.03 -9.71 -16.48
N THR A 83 -0.34 -10.98 -16.29
CA THR A 83 -1.45 -11.61 -17.00
C THR A 83 -2.80 -11.15 -16.44
N ASP A 84 -3.89 -11.38 -17.17
CA ASP A 84 -5.26 -11.08 -16.68
C ASP A 84 -5.56 -11.79 -15.35
N GLU A 85 -5.08 -13.03 -15.20
CA GLU A 85 -5.18 -13.76 -13.94
C GLU A 85 -4.37 -13.08 -12.83
N GLY A 86 -3.13 -12.69 -13.12
CA GLY A 86 -2.27 -11.96 -12.19
C GLY A 86 -2.91 -10.67 -11.69
N ILE A 87 -3.50 -9.88 -12.61
CA ILE A 87 -4.22 -8.65 -12.29
C ILE A 87 -5.45 -8.96 -11.41
N SER A 88 -6.22 -10.00 -11.75
CA SER A 88 -7.37 -10.41 -10.93
C SER A 88 -6.96 -10.80 -9.51
N LYS A 89 -5.82 -11.48 -9.35
CA LYS A 89 -5.28 -11.85 -8.03
C LYS A 89 -4.77 -10.64 -7.27
N LEU A 90 -4.06 -9.74 -7.95
CA LEU A 90 -3.56 -8.50 -7.36
C LEU A 90 -4.69 -7.62 -6.85
N ARG A 91 -5.75 -7.43 -7.65
CA ARG A 91 -6.96 -6.71 -7.26
C ARG A 91 -7.62 -7.30 -6.01
N SER A 92 -7.68 -8.64 -5.93
CA SER A 92 -8.26 -9.31 -4.77
C SER A 92 -7.40 -9.14 -3.52
N ALA A 93 -6.08 -9.08 -3.67
CA ALA A 93 -5.15 -8.95 -2.56
C ALA A 93 -5.06 -7.50 -2.04
N MET A 94 -5.15 -6.52 -2.95
CA MET A 94 -5.06 -5.08 -2.66
C MET A 94 -6.33 -4.33 -3.08
N PRO A 95 -7.49 -4.56 -2.45
CA PRO A 95 -8.73 -3.85 -2.79
C PRO A 95 -8.70 -2.34 -2.47
N HIS A 96 -7.67 -1.88 -1.76
CA HIS A 96 -7.45 -0.49 -1.33
C HIS A 96 -6.58 0.32 -2.31
N ALA A 97 -5.91 -0.34 -3.26
CA ALA A 97 -5.09 0.32 -4.27
C ALA A 97 -5.91 0.59 -5.54
N ASP A 98 -5.61 1.71 -6.20
CA ASP A 98 -6.18 2.02 -7.51
C ASP A 98 -5.31 1.41 -8.62
N LEU A 99 -5.86 0.41 -9.31
CA LEU A 99 -5.18 -0.28 -10.42
C LEU A 99 -5.52 0.31 -11.79
N SER A 100 -6.38 1.33 -11.88
CA SER A 100 -6.99 1.77 -13.14
C SER A 100 -5.97 2.18 -14.21
N ASP A 101 -4.87 2.81 -13.82
CA ASP A 101 -3.79 3.21 -14.73
C ASP A 101 -2.75 2.10 -14.97
N PHE A 102 -2.62 1.18 -14.04
CA PHE A 102 -1.78 0.01 -14.18
C PHE A 102 -2.37 -0.98 -15.19
N GLU A 103 -3.68 -1.23 -15.15
CA GLU A 103 -4.36 -2.17 -16.03
C GLU A 103 -4.29 -1.79 -17.52
N LYS A 104 -4.07 -0.51 -17.83
CA LYS A 104 -3.88 -0.04 -19.21
C LYS A 104 -2.56 -0.51 -19.81
N ASP A 105 -1.54 -0.70 -18.98
CA ASP A 105 -0.24 -1.25 -19.38
C ASP A 105 0.45 -1.89 -18.16
N PRO A 106 0.13 -3.17 -17.86
CA PRO A 106 0.43 -3.82 -16.58
C PRO A 106 1.87 -4.34 -16.52
N GLN A 107 2.85 -3.46 -16.71
CA GLN A 107 4.27 -3.81 -16.63
C GLN A 107 4.67 -4.12 -15.20
N VAL A 108 5.44 -5.19 -14.98
CA VAL A 108 5.89 -5.58 -13.64
C VAL A 108 6.67 -4.46 -12.94
N GLU A 109 7.45 -3.68 -13.69
CA GLU A 109 8.22 -2.54 -13.15
C GLU A 109 7.36 -1.38 -12.63
N ARG A 110 6.07 -1.33 -13.01
CA ARG A 110 5.09 -0.31 -12.58
C ARG A 110 4.29 -0.74 -11.35
N ILE A 111 4.47 -1.97 -10.86
CA ILE A 111 3.76 -2.46 -9.67
C ILE A 111 4.08 -1.58 -8.45
N ARG A 112 5.30 -1.05 -8.35
CA ARG A 112 5.71 -0.13 -7.27
C ARG A 112 4.83 1.13 -7.20
N ASP A 113 4.26 1.55 -8.33
CA ASP A 113 3.43 2.75 -8.43
C ASP A 113 2.07 2.57 -7.73
N LEU A 114 1.68 1.31 -7.43
CA LEU A 114 0.43 0.97 -6.74
C LEU A 114 0.53 1.19 -5.22
N PHE A 115 1.74 1.22 -4.66
CA PHE A 115 1.96 1.35 -3.22
C PHE A 115 2.12 2.81 -2.84
N THR A 116 1.04 3.59 -2.95
CA THR A 116 1.05 5.01 -2.57
C THR A 116 0.67 5.23 -1.12
N VAL A 117 0.96 6.42 -0.59
CA VAL A 117 0.44 6.88 0.71
C VAL A 117 -1.10 6.81 0.73
N ASP A 118 -1.75 7.20 -0.36
CA ASP A 118 -3.21 7.12 -0.47
C ASP A 118 -3.73 5.68 -0.36
N ALA A 119 -3.02 4.71 -0.95
CA ALA A 119 -3.36 3.29 -0.82
C ALA A 119 -3.30 2.83 0.65
N ILE A 120 -2.32 3.29 1.43
CA ILE A 120 -2.24 3.02 2.88
C ILE A 120 -3.39 3.68 3.64
N VAL A 121 -3.75 4.92 3.30
CA VAL A 121 -4.90 5.61 3.90
C VAL A 121 -6.20 4.83 3.62
N ASN A 122 -6.43 4.44 2.37
CA ASN A 122 -7.59 3.65 1.97
C ASN A 122 -7.65 2.32 2.72
N TYR A 123 -6.51 1.65 2.87
CA TYR A 123 -6.39 0.42 3.64
C TYR A 123 -6.77 0.61 5.12
N VAL A 124 -6.23 1.64 5.76
CA VAL A 124 -6.52 1.96 7.17
C VAL A 124 -8.00 2.30 7.34
N GLU A 125 -8.59 3.10 6.45
CA GLU A 125 -10.02 3.39 6.47
C GLU A 125 -10.87 2.11 6.35
N GLN A 126 -10.49 1.19 5.45
CA GLN A 126 -11.15 -0.09 5.31
C GLN A 126 -11.09 -0.90 6.61
N LYS A 127 -9.92 -0.97 7.26
CA LYS A 127 -9.76 -1.68 8.55
C LYS A 127 -10.56 -1.06 9.67
N LEU A 128 -10.58 0.27 9.77
CA LEU A 128 -11.36 1.00 10.79
C LEU A 128 -12.88 0.83 10.61
N ARG A 129 -13.36 0.65 9.38
CA ARG A 129 -14.78 0.37 9.10
C ARG A 129 -15.17 -1.08 9.42
N ALA A 130 -14.21 -1.99 9.43
CA ALA A 130 -14.41 -3.42 9.69
C ALA A 130 -14.25 -3.80 11.17
N ALA A 131 -13.71 -2.90 11.99
CA ALA A 131 -13.49 -3.07 13.44
C ALA A 131 -14.72 -2.61 14.26
#